data_AF-A0A6J1L9Q8-F1
#
_entry.id   AF-A0A6J1L9Q8-F1
#
_cell.length_a   1.000
_cell.length_b   1.000
_cell.length_c   1.000
_cell.angle_alpha   90.00
_cell.angle_beta   90.00
_cell.angle_gamma   90.00
#
_symmetry.space_group_name_H-M   'P 1'
#
loop_
_entity.id
_entity.type
_entity.pdbx_description
1 polymer ?
#
loop_
_entity_poly.entity_id
_entity_poly.type
_entity_poly.pdbx_seq_one_letter_code
_entity_poly.pdbx_strand_id
1 'polypeptide(L)'
;MIFEHAIDKVIEKLSFSDQDYQTCISDVKQIVDALDAASKKKTTYLSDIFTELGSTVTFMKGNAIDSMPDFNYFLPFKMPLKMKPIFHYQNRKNLLRLKSKEKHVLVEGGFVSAEYFHVLISKHVKSIIDDLKTIECAGRVYQLSWHIRKMGNQIFGHNIKALQVNEEEPEPIEITFDFVPVFKFLIYETPLPNNVADNVEGARYWIICSAFIQDEISVFSKVTPFWQMLKPGQKDKARNTVRLIKAIARKHMEEHFLEVCSAKSEIFWRIQELGTAYDNYTQIALFMDIYARIINNIITKFSPILNLSKTFKFLKPFDDVLKLNEFLKTLQWNGDFNLNEMFAMFGLPAEI
;
A
#
# COMPACT_ATOMS: atom_id res chain seq x y z
N MET A 1 4.75 33.24 0.34
CA MET A 1 3.63 32.26 0.48
C MET A 1 4.10 31.06 1.27
N ILE A 2 3.67 30.83 2.52
CA ILE A 2 4.22 29.76 3.38
C ILE A 2 4.13 28.37 2.70
N PHE A 3 5.17 27.54 2.84
CA PHE A 3 5.32 26.22 2.20
C PHE A 3 4.10 25.29 2.38
N GLU A 4 3.44 25.35 3.54
CA GLU A 4 2.16 24.64 3.80
C GLU A 4 1.10 24.98 2.76
N HIS A 5 0.89 26.27 2.49
CA HIS A 5 -0.09 26.71 1.51
C HIS A 5 0.26 26.26 0.08
N ALA A 6 1.56 26.24 -0.26
CA ALA A 6 2.01 25.77 -1.57
C ALA A 6 1.77 24.27 -1.75
N ILE A 7 1.98 23.46 -0.71
CA ILE A 7 1.68 22.02 -0.72
C ILE A 7 0.18 21.77 -0.85
N ASP A 8 -0.66 22.54 -0.17
CA ASP A 8 -2.11 22.43 -0.31
C ASP A 8 -2.55 22.71 -1.75
N LYS A 9 -1.96 23.72 -2.40
CA LYS A 9 -2.19 24.03 -3.82
C LYS A 9 -1.71 22.92 -4.77
N VAL A 10 -0.58 22.28 -4.46
CA VAL A 10 -0.12 21.08 -5.21
C VAL A 10 -1.13 19.95 -5.06
N ILE A 11 -1.60 19.67 -3.83
CA ILE A 11 -2.58 18.62 -3.57
C ILE A 11 -3.89 18.88 -4.32
N GLU A 12 -4.36 20.14 -4.34
CA GLU A 12 -5.54 20.55 -5.10
C GLU A 12 -5.39 20.22 -6.59
N LYS A 13 -4.24 20.53 -7.19
CA LYS A 13 -3.96 20.23 -8.61
C LYS A 13 -3.73 18.74 -8.92
N LEU A 14 -3.28 17.96 -7.94
CA LEU A 14 -3.16 16.51 -8.06
C LEU A 14 -4.50 15.80 -7.80
N SER A 15 -5.53 16.50 -7.33
CA SER A 15 -6.81 15.88 -7.00
C SER A 15 -7.65 15.69 -8.26
N PHE A 16 -8.48 14.64 -8.23
CA PHE A 16 -9.44 14.40 -9.30
C PHE A 16 -10.55 15.45 -9.29
N SER A 17 -11.10 15.75 -10.47
CA SER A 17 -12.42 16.39 -10.54
C SER A 17 -13.48 15.44 -9.97
N ASP A 18 -14.59 15.97 -9.46
CA ASP A 18 -15.69 15.13 -8.94
C ASP A 18 -16.18 14.12 -9.99
N GLN A 19 -16.27 14.54 -11.25
CA GLN A 19 -16.73 13.69 -12.35
C GLN A 19 -15.74 12.55 -12.66
N ASP A 20 -14.44 12.86 -12.76
CA ASP A 20 -13.42 11.83 -12.99
C ASP A 20 -13.33 10.88 -11.78
N TYR A 21 -13.48 11.41 -10.56
CA TYR A 21 -13.51 10.61 -9.34
C TYR A 21 -14.65 9.61 -9.38
N GLN A 22 -15.90 10.05 -9.64
CA GLN A 22 -17.05 9.14 -9.73
C GLN A 22 -16.89 8.10 -10.84
N THR A 23 -16.29 8.49 -11.97
CA THR A 23 -15.97 7.56 -13.06
C THR A 23 -15.03 6.46 -12.57
N CYS A 24 -13.92 6.83 -11.92
CA CYS A 24 -12.97 5.87 -11.37
C CYS A 24 -13.60 4.96 -10.31
N ILE A 25 -14.46 5.48 -9.44
CA ILE A 25 -15.17 4.68 -8.43
C ILE A 25 -16.06 3.61 -9.09
N SER A 26 -16.78 3.99 -10.15
CA SER A 26 -17.61 3.07 -10.92
C SER A 26 -16.78 1.97 -11.59
N ASP A 27 -15.64 2.33 -12.18
CA ASP A 27 -14.74 1.38 -12.84
C ASP A 27 -14.07 0.45 -11.84
N VAL A 28 -13.65 0.97 -10.68
CA VAL A 28 -13.12 0.17 -9.56
C VAL A 28 -14.14 -0.87 -9.13
N LYS A 29 -15.41 -0.50 -8.97
CA LYS A 29 -16.46 -1.44 -8.59
C LYS A 29 -16.60 -2.55 -9.63
N GLN A 30 -16.69 -2.20 -10.92
CA GLN A 30 -16.82 -3.19 -12.00
C GLN A 30 -15.61 -4.14 -12.08
N ILE A 31 -14.39 -3.61 -11.92
CA ILE A 31 -13.17 -4.41 -11.91
C ILE A 31 -13.15 -5.37 -10.72
N VAL A 32 -13.47 -4.88 -9.51
CA VAL A 32 -13.51 -5.72 -8.30
C VAL A 32 -14.59 -6.80 -8.43
N ASP A 33 -15.78 -6.45 -8.91
CA ASP A 33 -16.89 -7.39 -9.10
C ASP A 33 -16.51 -8.49 -10.12
N ALA A 34 -15.84 -8.13 -11.23
CA ALA A 34 -15.36 -9.09 -12.22
C ALA A 34 -14.28 -10.03 -11.66
N LEU A 35 -13.31 -9.50 -10.92
CA LEU A 35 -12.27 -10.28 -10.25
C LEU A 35 -12.87 -11.24 -9.20
N ASP A 36 -13.80 -10.76 -8.37
CA ASP A 36 -14.48 -11.54 -7.35
C ASP A 36 -15.36 -12.65 -7.97
N ALA A 37 -16.10 -12.34 -9.04
CA ALA A 37 -16.88 -13.33 -9.77
C ALA A 37 -15.99 -14.42 -10.39
N ALA A 38 -14.86 -14.06 -10.98
CA ALA A 38 -13.90 -15.03 -11.51
C ALA A 38 -13.27 -15.89 -10.40
N SER A 39 -12.94 -15.28 -9.26
CA SER A 39 -12.42 -15.96 -8.08
C SER A 39 -13.40 -17.00 -7.52
N LYS A 40 -14.68 -16.65 -7.40
CA LYS A 40 -15.74 -17.55 -6.93
C LYS A 40 -15.95 -18.76 -7.84
N LYS A 41 -15.78 -18.62 -9.16
CA LYS A 41 -15.86 -19.75 -10.11
C LYS A 41 -14.78 -20.82 -9.90
N LYS A 42 -13.64 -20.48 -9.31
CA LYS A 42 -12.55 -21.45 -9.05
C LYS A 42 -12.86 -22.38 -7.88
N THR A 43 -13.88 -22.11 -7.06
CA THR A 43 -14.31 -22.95 -5.93
C THR A 43 -13.17 -23.32 -4.97
N THR A 44 -12.23 -22.40 -4.74
CA THR A 44 -11.14 -22.57 -3.77
C THR A 44 -11.53 -21.88 -2.45
N TYR A 45 -10.77 -22.14 -1.39
CA TYR A 45 -10.94 -21.39 -0.13
C TYR A 45 -10.57 -19.90 -0.26
N LEU A 46 -10.01 -19.47 -1.40
CA LEU A 46 -9.69 -18.08 -1.73
C LEU A 46 -10.80 -17.41 -2.56
N SER A 47 -11.98 -18.03 -2.68
CA SER A 47 -13.09 -17.52 -3.50
C SER A 47 -13.42 -16.06 -3.22
N ASP A 48 -13.41 -15.65 -1.95
CA ASP A 48 -13.80 -14.31 -1.51
C ASP A 48 -12.59 -13.37 -1.28
N ILE A 49 -11.42 -13.69 -1.85
CA ILE A 49 -10.20 -12.90 -1.63
C ILE A 49 -10.32 -11.45 -2.10
N PHE A 50 -11.14 -11.17 -3.11
CA PHE A 50 -11.27 -9.83 -3.70
C PHE A 50 -12.42 -8.99 -3.14
N THR A 51 -13.20 -9.53 -2.20
CA THR A 51 -14.39 -8.84 -1.67
C THR A 51 -14.08 -7.47 -1.06
N GLU A 52 -12.91 -7.29 -0.42
CA GLU A 52 -12.49 -6.00 0.14
C GLU A 52 -11.42 -5.27 -0.70
N LEU A 53 -11.14 -5.74 -1.93
CA LEU A 53 -10.05 -5.23 -2.77
C LEU A 53 -10.20 -3.74 -3.10
N GLY A 54 -11.44 -3.27 -3.29
CA GLY A 54 -11.70 -1.85 -3.58
C GLY A 54 -11.13 -0.90 -2.53
N SER A 55 -11.05 -1.33 -1.26
CA SER A 55 -10.48 -0.50 -0.19
C SER A 55 -8.99 -0.20 -0.38
N THR A 56 -8.26 -0.99 -1.18
CA THR A 56 -6.82 -0.88 -1.34
C THR A 56 -6.40 -0.11 -2.59
N VAL A 57 -7.36 0.51 -3.29
CA VAL A 57 -7.13 1.12 -4.59
C VAL A 57 -6.43 2.48 -4.53
N THR A 58 -5.66 2.78 -5.55
CA THR A 58 -5.21 4.12 -5.95
C THR A 58 -5.37 4.23 -7.44
N PHE A 59 -5.98 5.31 -7.92
CA PHE A 59 -6.22 5.55 -9.33
C PHE A 59 -5.60 6.86 -9.79
N MET A 60 -5.22 6.91 -11.07
CA MET A 60 -4.46 7.99 -11.69
C MET A 60 -4.94 8.27 -13.10
N LYS A 61 -4.97 9.55 -13.50
CA LYS A 61 -5.32 10.02 -14.85
C LYS A 61 -4.51 11.29 -15.12
N GLY A 62 -3.60 11.25 -16.09
CA GLY A 62 -2.62 12.32 -16.26
C GLY A 62 -1.83 12.55 -14.96
N ASN A 63 -1.82 13.78 -14.45
CA ASN A 63 -1.21 14.12 -13.16
C ASN A 63 -2.15 13.93 -11.95
N ALA A 64 -3.44 13.69 -12.17
CA ALA A 64 -4.39 13.50 -11.10
C ALA A 64 -4.18 12.12 -10.45
N ILE A 65 -4.19 12.07 -9.12
CA ILE A 65 -3.97 10.87 -8.29
C ILE A 65 -4.98 10.88 -7.15
N ASP A 66 -5.68 9.77 -6.95
CA ASP A 66 -6.61 9.63 -5.81
C ASP A 66 -6.73 8.19 -5.32
N SER A 67 -7.54 7.97 -4.28
CA SER A 67 -7.82 6.69 -3.65
C SER A 67 -9.20 6.70 -2.99
N MET A 68 -9.69 5.52 -2.58
CA MET A 68 -10.94 5.42 -1.83
C MET A 68 -10.85 6.13 -0.48
N PRO A 69 -11.94 6.68 0.07
CA PRO A 69 -11.93 7.38 1.35
C PRO A 69 -11.45 6.50 2.51
N ASP A 70 -11.83 5.22 2.49
CA ASP A 70 -11.45 4.25 3.52
C ASP A 70 -10.02 3.73 3.41
N PHE A 71 -9.33 4.06 2.30
CA PHE A 71 -7.91 3.85 2.00
C PHE A 71 -7.22 2.83 2.92
N ASN A 72 -7.05 1.62 2.41
CA ASN A 72 -6.44 0.52 3.15
C ASN A 72 -5.21 -0.02 2.42
N TYR A 73 -4.36 -0.72 3.16
CA TYR A 73 -3.24 -1.49 2.64
C TYR A 73 -3.34 -2.96 3.02
N PHE A 74 -3.99 -3.27 4.14
CA PHE A 74 -4.25 -4.63 4.54
C PHE A 74 -5.55 -5.11 3.91
N LEU A 75 -5.47 -6.19 3.12
CA LEU A 75 -6.63 -6.88 2.59
C LEU A 75 -6.98 -8.03 3.54
N PRO A 76 -8.02 -7.88 4.37
CA PRO A 76 -8.37 -8.90 5.33
C PRO A 76 -8.94 -10.12 4.62
N PHE A 77 -8.58 -11.28 5.14
CA PHE A 77 -9.01 -12.56 4.65
C PHE A 77 -9.49 -13.42 5.83
N LYS A 78 -10.60 -14.12 5.61
CA LYS A 78 -11.13 -15.05 6.58
C LYS A 78 -10.39 -16.38 6.45
N MET A 79 -9.69 -16.78 7.50
CA MET A 79 -9.04 -18.09 7.49
C MET A 79 -10.09 -19.21 7.35
N PRO A 80 -9.90 -20.16 6.43
CA PRO A 80 -10.84 -21.26 6.21
C PRO A 80 -10.70 -22.40 7.22
N LEU A 81 -9.72 -22.33 8.13
CA LEU A 81 -9.36 -23.39 9.07
C LEU A 81 -9.65 -22.97 10.50
N LYS A 82 -10.07 -23.92 11.33
CA LYS A 82 -10.04 -23.72 12.79
C LYS A 82 -8.60 -23.75 13.25
N MET A 83 -8.23 -22.70 13.97
CA MET A 83 -6.87 -22.50 14.46
C MET A 83 -6.88 -21.88 15.85
N LYS A 84 -5.80 -22.11 16.58
CA LYS A 84 -5.55 -21.48 17.88
C LYS A 84 -4.24 -20.71 17.80
N PRO A 85 -4.23 -19.38 18.03
CA PRO A 85 -2.99 -18.62 18.12
C PRO A 85 -2.20 -19.04 19.36
N ILE A 86 -0.89 -19.25 19.17
CA ILE A 86 0.09 -19.50 20.21
C ILE A 86 1.10 -18.36 20.18
N PHE A 87 0.96 -17.45 21.14
CA PHE A 87 1.78 -16.24 21.25
C PHE A 87 3.14 -16.51 21.90
N HIS A 88 4.00 -15.48 21.90
CA HIS A 88 5.34 -15.46 22.51
C HIS A 88 6.35 -16.38 21.81
N TYR A 89 6.34 -16.37 20.48
CA TYR A 89 7.38 -17.07 19.74
C TYR A 89 8.75 -16.41 20.01
N GLN A 90 9.73 -17.20 20.46
CA GLN A 90 11.08 -16.75 20.82
C GLN A 90 11.08 -15.53 21.79
N ASN A 91 10.20 -15.54 22.81
CA ASN A 91 10.03 -14.46 23.79
C ASN A 91 9.59 -13.10 23.21
N ARG A 92 9.10 -13.06 21.97
CA ARG A 92 8.57 -11.84 21.33
C ARG A 92 7.04 -11.83 21.36
N LYS A 93 6.45 -10.85 22.04
CA LYS A 93 5.00 -10.74 22.28
C LYS A 93 4.18 -10.53 21.01
N ASN A 94 4.76 -9.89 19.99
CA ASN A 94 4.14 -9.64 18.71
C ASN A 94 4.23 -10.82 17.75
N LEU A 95 4.95 -11.90 18.09
CA LEU A 95 5.08 -13.07 17.24
C LEU A 95 4.24 -14.24 17.75
N LEU A 96 3.65 -14.96 16.82
CA LEU A 96 2.83 -16.13 17.13
C LEU A 96 2.90 -17.19 16.03
N ARG A 97 2.52 -18.42 16.40
CA ARG A 97 2.21 -19.51 15.46
C ARG A 97 0.73 -19.84 15.55
N LEU A 98 0.15 -20.28 14.44
CA LEU A 98 -1.24 -20.72 14.40
C LEU A 98 -1.29 -22.24 14.42
N LYS A 99 -1.74 -22.83 15.54
CA LYS A 99 -1.89 -24.28 15.65
C LYS A 99 -3.22 -24.71 15.04
N SER A 100 -3.19 -25.70 14.15
CA SER A 100 -4.40 -26.33 13.61
C SER A 100 -4.30 -27.86 13.72
N LYS A 101 -5.44 -28.50 13.95
CA LYS A 101 -5.56 -29.97 13.91
C LYS A 101 -6.08 -30.46 12.56
N GLU A 102 -6.45 -29.55 11.67
CA GLU A 102 -7.02 -29.88 10.37
C GLU A 102 -5.92 -30.33 9.40
N LYS A 103 -6.23 -31.34 8.59
CA LYS A 103 -5.35 -31.75 7.49
C LYS A 103 -5.61 -30.81 6.31
N HIS A 104 -4.70 -29.88 6.07
CA HIS A 104 -4.81 -28.91 5.00
C HIS A 104 -3.44 -28.60 4.40
N VAL A 105 -3.39 -28.18 3.13
CA VAL A 105 -2.13 -27.82 2.43
C VAL A 105 -1.38 -26.66 3.10
N LEU A 106 -2.10 -25.83 3.84
CA LEU A 106 -1.51 -24.74 4.63
C LEU A 106 -0.91 -25.22 5.95
N VAL A 107 -1.15 -26.45 6.39
CA VAL A 107 -0.76 -26.93 7.72
C VAL A 107 0.42 -27.89 7.61
N GLU A 108 1.56 -27.48 8.15
CA GLU A 108 2.78 -28.28 8.23
C GLU A 108 3.21 -28.44 9.70
N GLY A 109 3.48 -29.67 10.13
CA GLY A 109 3.84 -29.95 11.52
C GLY A 109 2.79 -29.53 12.56
N GLY A 110 1.51 -29.41 12.15
CA GLY A 110 0.40 -28.94 12.99
C GLY A 110 0.28 -27.42 13.10
N PHE A 111 1.02 -26.66 12.29
CA PHE A 111 0.98 -25.20 12.26
C PHE A 111 0.69 -24.66 10.86
N VAL A 112 -0.03 -23.55 10.78
CA VAL A 112 -0.28 -22.86 9.51
C VAL A 112 1.02 -22.23 8.99
N SER A 113 1.36 -22.49 7.73
CA SER A 113 2.47 -21.89 7.02
C SER A 113 2.04 -20.56 6.40
N ALA A 114 2.68 -19.49 6.83
CA ALA A 114 2.53 -18.15 6.29
C ALA A 114 3.05 -18.07 4.85
N GLU A 115 4.15 -18.78 4.56
CA GLU A 115 4.73 -18.82 3.21
C GLU A 115 3.82 -19.55 2.22
N TYR A 116 3.30 -20.73 2.58
CA TYR A 116 2.38 -21.46 1.69
C TYR A 116 1.10 -20.69 1.44
N PHE A 117 0.64 -19.89 2.40
CA PHE A 117 -0.49 -18.99 2.19
C PHE A 117 -0.23 -18.00 1.06
N HIS A 118 0.91 -17.30 1.06
CA HIS A 118 1.27 -16.39 -0.02
C HIS A 118 1.49 -17.09 -1.36
N VAL A 119 2.07 -18.30 -1.36
CA VAL A 119 2.25 -19.09 -2.59
C VAL A 119 0.90 -19.46 -3.20
N LEU A 120 -0.05 -19.90 -2.38
CA LEU A 120 -1.38 -20.31 -2.85
C LEU A 120 -2.20 -19.10 -3.32
N ILE A 121 -2.14 -17.97 -2.60
CA ILE A 121 -2.71 -16.71 -3.09
C ILE A 121 -2.10 -16.31 -4.42
N SER A 122 -0.78 -16.39 -4.56
CA SER A 122 -0.09 -16.01 -5.78
C SER A 122 -0.58 -16.84 -6.97
N LYS A 123 -0.70 -18.16 -6.81
CA LYS A 123 -1.23 -19.05 -7.85
C LYS A 123 -2.68 -18.72 -8.20
N HIS A 124 -3.51 -18.45 -7.19
CA HIS A 124 -4.93 -18.11 -7.38
C HIS A 124 -5.10 -16.79 -8.13
N VAL A 125 -4.47 -15.71 -7.64
CA VAL A 125 -4.51 -14.39 -8.28
C VAL A 125 -3.99 -14.49 -9.71
N LYS A 126 -2.84 -15.14 -9.93
CA LYS A 126 -2.29 -15.35 -11.28
C LYS A 126 -3.31 -15.99 -12.22
N SER A 127 -3.94 -17.08 -11.79
CA SER A 127 -4.92 -17.78 -12.62
C SER A 127 -6.12 -16.89 -12.96
N ILE A 128 -6.58 -16.03 -12.05
CA ILE A 128 -7.69 -15.11 -12.33
C ILE A 128 -7.29 -14.04 -13.34
N ILE A 129 -6.10 -13.46 -13.17
CA ILE A 129 -5.58 -12.44 -14.08
C ILE A 129 -5.34 -13.02 -15.48
N ASP A 130 -4.78 -14.23 -15.57
CA ASP A 130 -4.55 -14.93 -16.84
C ASP A 130 -5.85 -15.30 -17.57
N ASP A 131 -6.94 -15.56 -16.84
CA ASP A 131 -8.26 -15.88 -17.41
C ASP A 131 -8.99 -14.62 -17.91
N LEU A 132 -8.97 -13.52 -17.14
CA LEU A 132 -9.68 -12.30 -17.51
C LEU A 132 -8.91 -11.50 -18.55
N LYS A 133 -7.62 -11.25 -18.33
CA LYS A 133 -6.67 -10.39 -19.09
C LYS A 133 -7.11 -8.94 -19.31
N THR A 134 -8.36 -8.73 -19.69
CA THR A 134 -8.99 -7.44 -19.95
C THR A 134 -10.36 -7.38 -19.30
N ILE A 135 -10.77 -6.20 -18.83
CA ILE A 135 -12.11 -5.94 -18.29
C ILE A 135 -12.67 -4.70 -18.98
N GLU A 136 -13.92 -4.78 -19.45
CA GLU A 136 -14.63 -3.63 -19.99
C GLU A 136 -15.52 -2.97 -18.92
N CYS A 137 -15.38 -1.66 -18.75
CA CYS A 137 -16.13 -0.84 -17.80
C CYS A 137 -16.76 0.34 -18.54
N ALA A 138 -18.07 0.28 -18.80
CA ALA A 138 -18.81 1.36 -19.48
C ALA A 138 -18.09 1.93 -20.73
N GLY A 139 -17.63 1.04 -21.62
CA GLY A 139 -16.92 1.37 -22.86
C GLY A 139 -15.41 1.58 -22.72
N ARG A 140 -14.87 1.64 -21.50
CA ARG A 140 -13.41 1.65 -21.26
C ARG A 140 -12.90 0.23 -21.14
N VAL A 141 -11.80 -0.09 -21.80
CA VAL A 141 -11.16 -1.41 -21.73
C VAL A 141 -9.90 -1.30 -20.89
N TYR A 142 -9.81 -2.10 -19.84
CA TYR A 142 -8.67 -2.16 -18.95
C TYR A 142 -7.89 -3.45 -19.16
N GLN A 143 -6.59 -3.33 -19.47
CA GLN A 143 -5.67 -4.45 -19.44
C GLN A 143 -5.17 -4.69 -18.01
N LEU A 144 -5.24 -5.93 -17.55
CA LEU A 144 -4.80 -6.33 -16.23
C LEU A 144 -3.35 -6.81 -16.24
N SER A 145 -2.59 -6.38 -15.24
CA SER A 145 -1.29 -6.97 -14.89
C SER A 145 -1.22 -7.23 -13.38
N TRP A 146 -0.29 -8.10 -13.00
CA TRP A 146 -0.12 -8.50 -11.61
C TRP A 146 1.34 -8.71 -11.25
N HIS A 147 1.72 -8.15 -10.11
CA HIS A 147 3.07 -8.21 -9.57
C HIS A 147 3.04 -8.65 -8.11
N ILE A 148 4.06 -9.41 -7.71
CA ILE A 148 4.28 -9.80 -6.31
C ILE A 148 5.43 -9.00 -5.74
N ARG A 149 5.28 -8.58 -4.49
CA ARG A 149 6.35 -7.97 -3.70
C ARG A 149 7.01 -9.02 -2.82
N LYS A 150 8.34 -9.03 -2.82
CA LYS A 150 9.17 -9.95 -2.04
C LYS A 150 10.16 -9.21 -1.17
N MET A 151 10.46 -9.78 -0.01
CA MET A 151 11.61 -9.42 0.81
C MET A 151 12.50 -10.66 0.93
N GLY A 152 13.69 -10.62 0.30
CA GLY A 152 14.45 -11.83 0.02
C GLY A 152 13.62 -12.80 -0.82
N ASN A 153 13.49 -14.05 -0.36
CA ASN A 153 12.69 -15.07 -1.05
C ASN A 153 11.22 -15.11 -0.63
N GLN A 154 10.81 -14.34 0.38
CA GLN A 154 9.47 -14.39 0.95
C GLN A 154 8.55 -13.36 0.29
N ILE A 155 7.38 -13.82 -0.18
CA ILE A 155 6.32 -12.96 -0.73
C ILE A 155 5.56 -12.31 0.42
N PHE A 156 5.19 -11.04 0.27
CA PHE A 156 4.42 -10.34 1.30
C PHE A 156 3.29 -9.47 0.80
N GLY A 157 3.37 -8.98 -0.43
CA GLY A 157 2.39 -8.07 -0.97
C GLY A 157 2.09 -8.37 -2.42
N HIS A 158 0.98 -7.84 -2.89
CA HIS A 158 0.49 -7.98 -4.25
C HIS A 158 0.11 -6.60 -4.78
N ASN A 159 0.28 -6.44 -6.08
CA ASN A 159 -0.19 -5.30 -6.85
C ASN A 159 -0.95 -5.85 -8.05
N ILE A 160 -2.22 -5.50 -8.17
CA ILE A 160 -2.99 -5.69 -9.40
C ILE A 160 -3.13 -4.32 -10.05
N LYS A 161 -2.78 -4.21 -11.32
CA LYS A 161 -2.88 -2.98 -12.10
C LYS A 161 -3.86 -3.19 -13.24
N ALA A 162 -4.75 -2.22 -13.44
CA ALA A 162 -5.69 -2.14 -14.54
C ALA A 162 -5.39 -0.84 -15.29
N LEU A 163 -4.86 -0.96 -16.50
CA LEU A 163 -4.51 0.18 -17.36
C LEU A 163 -5.53 0.30 -18.49
N GLN A 164 -6.14 1.46 -18.65
CA GLN A 164 -7.03 1.75 -19.77
C GLN A 164 -6.23 1.68 -21.09
N VAL A 165 -6.74 0.94 -22.08
CA VAL A 165 -6.07 0.69 -23.37
C VAL A 165 -6.92 1.08 -24.59
N ASN A 166 -7.96 1.91 -24.41
CA ASN A 166 -8.71 2.46 -25.53
C ASN A 166 -7.79 3.33 -26.41
N GLU A 167 -7.85 3.15 -27.74
CA GLU A 167 -6.89 3.76 -28.70
C GLU A 167 -6.90 5.30 -28.74
N GLU A 168 -7.96 5.95 -28.26
CA GLU A 168 -8.19 7.40 -28.42
C GLU A 168 -8.04 8.23 -27.13
N GLU A 169 -7.67 7.64 -25.98
CA GLU A 169 -7.56 8.38 -24.72
C GLU A 169 -6.15 8.97 -24.52
N PRO A 170 -5.95 10.31 -24.52
CA PRO A 170 -4.63 10.92 -24.35
C PRO A 170 -4.05 10.71 -22.94
N GLU A 171 -4.90 10.56 -21.93
CA GLU A 171 -4.51 10.32 -20.54
C GLU A 171 -5.22 9.07 -20.00
N PRO A 172 -4.70 7.86 -20.27
CA PRO A 172 -5.35 6.63 -19.84
C PRO A 172 -5.47 6.57 -18.32
N ILE A 173 -6.62 6.10 -17.84
CA ILE A 173 -6.83 5.84 -16.43
C ILE A 173 -6.03 4.60 -16.03
N GLU A 174 -5.25 4.73 -14.97
CA GLU A 174 -4.56 3.64 -14.30
C GLU A 174 -5.17 3.40 -12.93
N ILE A 175 -5.57 2.17 -12.64
CA ILE A 175 -6.13 1.73 -11.36
C ILE A 175 -5.20 0.68 -10.77
N THR A 176 -4.68 0.94 -9.57
CA THR A 176 -3.73 0.06 -8.87
C THR A 176 -4.31 -0.40 -7.53
N PHE A 177 -4.28 -1.70 -7.29
CA PHE A 177 -4.69 -2.33 -6.03
C PHE A 177 -3.46 -2.85 -5.31
N ASP A 178 -2.96 -2.06 -4.36
CA ASP A 178 -1.79 -2.39 -3.55
C ASP A 178 -2.20 -2.99 -2.21
N PHE A 179 -1.94 -4.27 -2.00
CA PHE A 179 -2.38 -4.93 -0.77
C PHE A 179 -1.41 -5.94 -0.17
N VAL A 180 -1.57 -6.17 1.13
CA VAL A 180 -0.98 -7.27 1.89
C VAL A 180 -2.13 -8.11 2.43
N PRO A 181 -2.24 -9.40 2.07
CA PRO A 181 -3.25 -10.27 2.63
C PRO A 181 -2.97 -10.52 4.11
N VAL A 182 -3.98 -10.35 4.95
CA VAL A 182 -3.87 -10.53 6.40
C VAL A 182 -5.04 -11.34 6.94
N PHE A 183 -4.84 -12.06 8.04
CA PHE A 183 -5.98 -12.64 8.76
C PHE A 183 -6.47 -11.67 9.82
N LYS A 184 -7.75 -11.32 9.76
CA LYS A 184 -8.41 -10.38 10.66
C LYS A 184 -9.17 -11.14 11.74
N PHE A 185 -9.00 -10.68 12.97
CA PHE A 185 -9.64 -11.24 14.16
C PHE A 185 -10.39 -10.12 14.88
N LEU A 186 -11.70 -10.28 15.02
CA LEU A 186 -12.52 -9.33 15.76
C LEU A 186 -12.23 -9.50 17.26
N ILE A 187 -11.98 -8.39 17.95
CA ILE A 187 -11.56 -8.41 19.36
C ILE A 187 -12.63 -9.04 20.26
N TYR A 188 -13.91 -8.81 19.95
CA TYR A 188 -15.02 -9.38 20.73
C TYR A 188 -15.17 -10.90 20.53
N GLU A 189 -14.66 -11.47 19.42
CA GLU A 189 -14.73 -12.91 19.13
C GLU A 189 -13.47 -13.63 19.60
N THR A 190 -12.31 -13.00 19.38
CA THR A 190 -10.98 -13.54 19.71
C THR A 190 -10.18 -12.48 20.45
N PRO A 191 -10.40 -12.30 21.77
CA PRO A 191 -9.68 -11.31 22.55
C PRO A 191 -8.19 -11.63 22.65
N LEU A 192 -7.36 -10.59 22.62
CA LEU A 192 -5.93 -10.74 22.87
C LEU A 192 -5.70 -11.02 24.37
N PRO A 193 -4.84 -12.00 24.73
CA PRO A 193 -4.44 -12.18 26.12
C PRO A 193 -3.77 -10.91 26.68
N ASN A 194 -4.00 -10.58 27.95
CA ASN A 194 -3.49 -9.36 28.59
C ASN A 194 -1.97 -9.18 28.46
N ASN A 195 -1.21 -10.27 28.41
CA ASN A 195 0.25 -10.24 28.28
C ASN A 195 0.76 -9.92 26.86
N VAL A 196 -0.12 -9.86 25.86
CA VAL A 196 0.18 -9.52 24.46
C VAL A 196 -0.72 -8.42 23.90
N ALA A 197 -1.73 -7.94 24.63
CA ALA A 197 -2.57 -6.85 24.18
C ALA A 197 -1.71 -5.60 23.96
N ASP A 198 -1.85 -4.99 22.79
CA ASP A 198 -1.38 -3.62 22.59
C ASP A 198 -2.45 -2.73 23.23
N ASN A 199 -2.07 -1.75 24.05
CA ASN A 199 -3.02 -0.83 24.72
C ASN A 199 -3.64 0.17 23.71
N VAL A 200 -4.18 -0.32 22.60
CA VAL A 200 -4.92 0.48 21.61
C VAL A 200 -6.38 0.48 22.05
N GLU A 201 -6.71 1.42 22.93
CA GLU A 201 -8.06 1.61 23.43
C GLU A 201 -9.04 1.84 22.26
N GLY A 202 -10.19 1.14 22.28
CA GLY A 202 -11.20 1.24 21.23
C GLY A 202 -10.90 0.44 19.95
N ALA A 203 -9.80 -0.32 19.88
CA ALA A 203 -9.57 -1.23 18.77
C ALA A 203 -10.72 -2.24 18.63
N ARG A 204 -11.18 -2.44 17.39
CA ARG A 204 -12.26 -3.37 17.03
C ARG A 204 -11.73 -4.72 16.54
N TYR A 205 -10.53 -4.72 15.97
CA TYR A 205 -9.89 -5.91 15.46
C TYR A 205 -8.37 -5.85 15.60
N TRP A 206 -7.76 -7.02 15.58
CA TRP A 206 -6.33 -7.20 15.34
C TRP A 206 -6.13 -8.05 14.10
N ILE A 207 -4.94 -7.99 13.53
CA ILE A 207 -4.56 -8.73 12.34
C ILE A 207 -3.29 -9.51 12.59
N ILE A 208 -3.06 -10.51 11.74
CA ILE A 208 -1.75 -11.12 11.59
C ILE A 208 -1.30 -11.04 10.14
N CYS A 209 -0.02 -10.78 9.96
CA CYS A 209 0.69 -10.86 8.70
C CYS A 209 1.88 -11.82 8.83
N SER A 210 2.42 -12.28 7.71
CA SER A 210 3.61 -13.13 7.70
C SER A 210 4.78 -12.43 8.40
N ALA A 211 5.43 -13.11 9.35
CA ALA A 211 6.65 -12.60 9.95
C ALA A 211 7.83 -12.99 9.07
N PHE A 212 8.70 -12.03 8.78
CA PHE A 212 9.91 -12.28 8.01
C PHE A 212 11.04 -12.72 8.93
N ILE A 213 11.01 -13.99 9.28
CA ILE A 213 12.05 -14.63 10.08
C ILE A 213 12.71 -15.67 9.20
N GLN A 214 14.03 -15.62 9.13
CA GLN A 214 14.82 -16.56 8.35
C GLN A 214 14.54 -17.98 8.83
N ASP A 215 14.34 -18.90 7.87
CA ASP A 215 14.09 -20.33 8.09
C ASP A 215 12.80 -20.67 8.87
N GLU A 216 11.89 -19.70 9.06
CA GLU A 216 10.65 -19.88 9.82
C GLU A 216 9.41 -19.57 8.98
N ILE A 217 8.82 -20.61 8.39
CA ILE A 217 7.69 -20.49 7.45
C ILE A 217 6.32 -20.37 8.14
N SER A 218 6.25 -20.64 9.45
CA SER A 218 4.99 -20.79 10.20
C SER A 218 4.78 -19.75 11.29
N VAL A 219 5.52 -18.64 11.21
CA VAL A 219 5.47 -17.55 12.17
C VAL A 219 4.76 -16.35 11.56
N PHE A 220 3.90 -15.74 12.37
CA PHE A 220 3.14 -14.55 12.03
C PHE A 220 3.49 -13.42 12.99
N SER A 221 3.39 -12.20 12.50
CA SER A 221 3.44 -10.99 13.30
C SER A 221 2.02 -10.50 13.56
N LYS A 222 1.67 -10.36 14.84
CA LYS A 222 0.44 -9.72 15.31
C LYS A 222 0.60 -8.21 15.23
N VAL A 223 -0.44 -7.56 14.73
CA VAL A 223 -0.58 -6.10 14.73
C VAL A 223 -1.99 -5.75 15.17
N THR A 224 -2.13 -4.76 16.03
CA THR A 224 -3.41 -4.10 16.31
C THR A 224 -3.40 -2.77 15.56
N PRO A 225 -3.96 -2.68 14.34
CA PRO A 225 -3.70 -1.55 13.45
C PRO A 225 -4.22 -0.25 14.05
N PHE A 226 -3.34 0.72 14.30
CA PHE A 226 -3.73 2.06 14.76
C PHE A 226 -4.59 2.79 13.70
N TRP A 227 -4.44 2.42 12.43
CA TRP A 227 -5.25 2.92 11.30
C TRP A 227 -6.77 2.90 11.57
N GLN A 228 -7.26 1.90 12.30
CA GLN A 228 -8.70 1.77 12.60
C GLN A 228 -9.24 2.86 13.53
N MET A 229 -8.35 3.60 14.20
CA MET A 229 -8.66 4.68 15.15
C MET A 229 -8.60 6.07 14.50
N LEU A 230 -8.12 6.16 13.25
CA LEU A 230 -7.93 7.45 12.60
C LEU A 230 -9.26 8.12 12.25
N LYS A 231 -9.30 9.43 12.52
CA LYS A 231 -10.38 10.33 12.10
C LYS A 231 -10.31 10.57 10.58
N PRO A 232 -11.41 10.99 9.92
CA PRO A 232 -11.42 11.27 8.48
C PRO A 232 -10.27 12.16 8.00
N GLY A 233 -10.06 13.33 8.62
CA GLY A 233 -8.97 14.25 8.23
C GLY A 233 -7.55 13.67 8.39
N GLN A 234 -7.36 12.67 9.26
CA GLN A 234 -6.10 11.96 9.39
C GLN A 234 -5.90 10.95 8.25
N LYS A 235 -6.96 10.27 7.83
CA LYS A 235 -6.92 9.42 6.63
C LYS A 235 -6.68 10.26 5.37
N ASP A 236 -7.27 11.44 5.29
CA ASP A 236 -7.04 12.39 4.19
C ASP A 236 -5.56 12.81 4.12
N LYS A 237 -4.94 13.12 5.27
CA LYS A 237 -3.50 13.44 5.36
C LYS A 237 -2.62 12.33 4.81
N ALA A 238 -2.92 11.07 5.15
CA ALA A 238 -2.22 9.89 4.63
C ALA A 238 -2.43 9.71 3.11
N ARG A 239 -3.67 9.88 2.62
CA ARG A 239 -3.98 9.83 1.18
C ARG A 239 -3.24 10.91 0.39
N ASN A 240 -3.22 12.15 0.89
CA ASN A 240 -2.48 13.26 0.30
C ASN A 240 -0.98 12.95 0.23
N THR A 241 -0.41 12.31 1.26
CA THR A 241 0.98 11.86 1.20
C THR A 241 1.20 10.85 0.07
N VAL A 242 0.27 9.91 -0.17
CA VAL A 242 0.38 9.01 -1.34
C VAL A 242 0.37 9.80 -2.65
N ARG A 243 -0.53 10.79 -2.80
CA ARG A 243 -0.60 11.64 -4.00
C ARG A 243 0.75 12.31 -4.27
N LEU A 244 1.31 12.97 -3.26
CA LEU A 244 2.59 13.67 -3.36
C LEU A 244 3.75 12.72 -3.73
N ILE A 245 3.84 11.56 -3.06
CA ILE A 245 4.90 10.57 -3.32
C ILE A 245 4.79 9.99 -4.74
N LYS A 246 3.58 9.64 -5.17
CA LYS A 246 3.35 9.11 -6.52
C LYS A 246 3.59 10.16 -7.60
N ALA A 247 3.20 11.41 -7.38
CA ALA A 247 3.45 12.50 -8.33
C ALA A 247 4.96 12.72 -8.56
N ILE A 248 5.76 12.70 -7.49
CA ILE A 248 7.23 12.76 -7.60
C ILE A 248 7.75 11.56 -8.39
N ALA A 249 7.35 10.34 -8.02
CA ALA A 249 7.81 9.14 -8.72
C ALA A 249 7.46 9.15 -10.21
N ARG A 250 6.24 9.58 -10.55
CA ARG A 250 5.77 9.69 -11.94
C ARG A 250 6.55 10.72 -12.74
N LYS A 251 6.77 11.92 -12.18
CA LYS A 251 7.58 12.97 -12.81
C LYS A 251 8.97 12.44 -13.20
N HIS A 252 9.57 11.62 -12.35
CA HIS A 252 10.90 11.07 -12.58
C HIS A 252 10.90 9.75 -13.37
N MET A 253 9.74 9.21 -13.76
CA MET A 253 9.55 7.90 -14.40
C MET A 253 10.04 6.71 -13.54
N GLU A 254 9.90 6.84 -12.23
CA GLU A 254 10.45 5.93 -11.22
C GLU A 254 9.35 5.16 -10.44
N GLU A 255 8.15 5.06 -11.00
CA GLU A 255 7.00 4.43 -10.34
C GLU A 255 7.24 2.96 -9.98
N HIS A 256 8.05 2.25 -10.77
CA HIS A 256 8.44 0.87 -10.52
C HIS A 256 9.16 0.68 -9.15
N PHE A 257 9.80 1.71 -8.60
CA PHE A 257 10.37 1.62 -7.25
C PHE A 257 9.32 1.74 -6.14
N LEU A 258 8.21 2.42 -6.38
CA LEU A 258 7.06 2.39 -5.46
C LEU A 258 6.38 1.01 -5.46
N GLU A 259 6.53 0.24 -6.53
CA GLU A 259 6.10 -1.16 -6.54
C GLU A 259 7.00 -2.03 -5.64
N VAL A 260 8.26 -1.66 -5.46
CA VAL A 260 9.22 -2.36 -4.58
C VAL A 260 9.07 -1.92 -3.12
N CYS A 261 8.98 -0.62 -2.87
CA CYS A 261 8.78 0.00 -1.57
C CYS A 261 7.44 0.74 -1.57
N SER A 262 6.34 0.00 -1.41
CA SER A 262 4.98 0.56 -1.44
C SER A 262 4.85 1.77 -0.51
N ALA A 263 4.59 2.93 -1.09
CA ALA A 263 4.35 4.17 -0.33
C ALA A 263 3.23 3.98 0.70
N LYS A 264 2.19 3.20 0.37
CA LYS A 264 1.15 2.83 1.31
C LYS A 264 1.72 2.04 2.49
N SER A 265 2.54 1.02 2.23
CA SER A 265 3.19 0.24 3.29
C SER A 265 3.94 1.14 4.28
N GLU A 266 4.78 2.05 3.78
CA GLU A 266 5.56 2.95 4.64
C GLU A 266 4.66 3.87 5.47
N ILE A 267 3.59 4.41 4.88
CA ILE A 267 2.60 5.24 5.58
C ILE A 267 1.92 4.44 6.71
N PHE A 268 1.44 3.23 6.42
CA PHE A 268 0.75 2.40 7.39
C PHE A 268 1.65 2.01 8.57
N TRP A 269 2.88 1.57 8.29
CA TRP A 269 3.83 1.22 9.35
C TRP A 269 4.28 2.44 10.15
N ARG A 270 4.47 3.59 9.49
CA ARG A 270 4.85 4.80 10.20
C ARG A 270 3.74 5.30 11.12
N ILE A 271 2.49 5.29 10.67
CA ILE A 271 1.33 5.62 11.51
C ILE A 271 1.24 4.64 12.70
N GLN A 272 1.48 3.36 12.45
CA GLN A 272 1.50 2.35 13.52
C GLN A 272 2.59 2.62 14.57
N GLU A 273 3.78 3.04 14.15
CA GLU A 273 4.89 3.41 15.04
C GLU A 273 4.61 4.68 15.85
N LEU A 274 3.98 5.67 15.21
CA LEU A 274 3.66 6.95 15.85
C LEU A 274 2.52 6.81 16.87
N GLY A 275 1.54 5.96 16.59
CA GLY A 275 0.33 5.85 17.41
C GLY A 275 -0.34 7.22 17.59
N THR A 276 -0.63 7.60 18.83
CA THR A 276 -1.26 8.88 19.16
C THR A 276 -0.43 10.11 18.79
N ALA A 277 0.89 9.98 18.65
CA ALA A 277 1.75 11.09 18.22
C ALA A 277 1.46 11.52 16.77
N TYR A 278 0.80 10.67 15.97
CA TYR A 278 0.40 10.99 14.59
C TYR A 278 -0.57 12.17 14.51
N ASP A 279 -1.33 12.43 15.57
CA ASP A 279 -2.25 13.57 15.69
C ASP A 279 -1.51 14.90 15.52
N ASN A 280 -0.25 14.96 15.94
CA ASN A 280 0.58 16.18 15.91
C ASN A 280 1.34 16.37 14.58
N TYR A 281 1.26 15.42 13.64
CA TYR A 281 1.95 15.54 12.36
C TYR A 281 1.20 16.49 11.41
N THR A 282 1.89 17.49 10.87
CA THR A 282 1.37 18.26 9.72
C THR A 282 1.46 17.44 8.42
N GLN A 283 0.76 17.89 7.36
CA GLN A 283 0.82 17.26 6.04
C GLN A 283 2.25 17.17 5.51
N ILE A 284 3.02 18.25 5.66
CA ILE A 284 4.42 18.33 5.24
C ILE A 284 5.30 17.42 6.08
N ALA A 285 5.16 17.44 7.40
CA ALA A 285 5.97 16.61 8.28
C ALA A 285 5.80 15.13 7.94
N LEU A 286 4.55 14.69 7.70
CA LEU A 286 4.28 13.32 7.28
C LEU A 286 4.87 13.00 5.91
N PHE A 287 4.64 13.86 4.92
CA PHE A 287 5.19 13.66 3.58
C PHE A 287 6.71 13.51 3.61
N MET A 288 7.40 14.38 4.35
CA MET A 288 8.84 14.38 4.44
C MET A 288 9.42 13.15 5.13
N ASP A 289 8.82 12.75 6.24
CA ASP A 289 9.22 11.56 6.98
C ASP A 289 9.07 10.31 6.09
N ILE A 290 7.92 10.15 5.43
CA ILE A 290 7.66 9.01 4.53
C ILE A 290 8.62 9.00 3.34
N TYR A 291 8.86 10.16 2.72
CA TYR A 291 9.78 10.26 1.60
C TYR A 291 11.21 9.84 2.00
N ALA A 292 11.69 10.34 3.15
CA ALA A 292 13.00 9.96 3.68
C ALA A 292 13.11 8.46 3.99
N ARG A 293 12.05 7.86 4.54
CA ARG A 293 11.99 6.41 4.82
C ARG A 293 12.05 5.57 3.54
N ILE A 294 11.30 5.95 2.50
CA ILE A 294 11.34 5.27 1.20
C ILE A 294 12.76 5.29 0.63
N ILE A 295 13.40 6.46 0.63
CA ILE A 295 14.78 6.63 0.15
C ILE A 295 15.74 5.73 0.94
N ASN A 296 15.68 5.77 2.27
CA ASN A 296 16.54 4.95 3.11
C ASN A 296 16.33 3.45 2.88
N ASN A 297 15.08 3.00 2.68
CA ASN A 297 14.76 1.60 2.39
C ASN A 297 15.29 1.17 1.03
N ILE A 298 15.24 2.04 0.02
CA ILE A 298 15.84 1.77 -1.30
C ILE A 298 17.37 1.63 -1.15
N ILE A 299 18.02 2.58 -0.48
CA ILE A 299 19.48 2.56 -0.29
C ILE A 299 19.92 1.31 0.45
N THR A 300 19.33 1.03 1.60
CA THR A 300 19.75 -0.07 2.48
C THR A 300 19.47 -1.45 1.87
N LYS A 301 18.35 -1.63 1.14
CA LYS A 301 17.98 -2.92 0.56
C LYS A 301 18.68 -3.21 -0.78
N PHE A 302 19.04 -2.20 -1.56
CA PHE A 302 19.60 -2.38 -2.91
C PHE A 302 21.11 -2.08 -3.04
N SER A 303 21.72 -1.40 -2.06
CA SER A 303 23.17 -1.12 -2.01
C SER A 303 24.08 -2.36 -2.04
N PRO A 304 23.76 -3.50 -1.41
CA PRO A 304 24.68 -4.65 -1.42
C PRO A 304 24.78 -5.38 -2.76
N ILE A 305 23.82 -5.18 -3.68
CA ILE A 305 23.65 -6.01 -4.88
C ILE A 305 24.04 -5.26 -6.16
N LEU A 306 24.06 -3.93 -6.11
CA LEU A 306 24.22 -3.09 -7.30
C LEU A 306 25.32 -2.07 -7.06
N ASN A 307 26.24 -1.96 -8.01
CA ASN A 307 27.22 -0.87 -8.04
C ASN A 307 26.44 0.43 -8.34
N LEU A 308 25.86 1.01 -7.28
CA LEU A 308 24.81 2.03 -7.31
C LEU A 308 25.24 3.29 -8.09
N SER A 309 26.55 3.57 -8.15
CA SER A 309 27.12 4.75 -8.81
C SER A 309 27.12 4.69 -10.34
N LYS A 310 27.03 3.50 -10.95
CA LYS A 310 27.16 3.34 -12.42
C LYS A 310 25.89 2.87 -13.13
N THR A 311 24.98 2.22 -12.41
CA THR A 311 23.84 1.52 -13.02
C THR A 311 22.52 2.29 -12.88
N PHE A 312 22.48 3.28 -11.97
CA PHE A 312 21.28 4.03 -11.67
C PHE A 312 21.44 5.50 -12.02
N LYS A 313 20.72 5.94 -13.06
CA LYS A 313 20.41 7.37 -13.26
C LYS A 313 19.58 7.96 -12.10
N PHE A 314 19.07 7.12 -11.19
CA PHE A 314 18.43 7.45 -9.90
C PHE A 314 19.34 8.15 -8.88
N LEU A 315 20.67 8.20 -9.08
CA LEU A 315 21.53 9.10 -8.29
C LEU A 315 21.58 10.55 -8.81
N LYS A 316 20.96 10.87 -9.95
CA LYS A 316 20.69 12.27 -10.32
C LYS A 316 19.53 12.85 -9.50
N PRO A 317 18.49 12.06 -9.17
CA PRO A 317 17.64 12.30 -8.01
C PRO A 317 18.36 12.33 -6.67
N PHE A 318 19.64 11.94 -6.52
CA PHE A 318 20.39 12.27 -5.31
C PHE A 318 20.89 13.71 -5.33
N ASP A 319 21.18 14.30 -6.49
CA ASP A 319 21.33 15.75 -6.63
C ASP A 319 19.99 16.46 -6.52
N ASP A 320 18.88 15.88 -6.98
CA ASP A 320 17.55 16.45 -6.77
C ASP A 320 16.94 16.12 -5.40
N VAL A 321 17.46 15.14 -4.64
CA VAL A 321 17.14 14.84 -3.23
C VAL A 321 18.09 15.59 -2.33
N LEU A 322 19.34 15.83 -2.70
CA LEU A 322 20.19 16.82 -2.06
C LEU A 322 19.67 18.21 -2.38
N LYS A 323 19.18 18.51 -3.58
CA LYS A 323 18.42 19.74 -3.85
C LYS A 323 17.04 19.69 -3.25
N LEU A 324 16.32 18.59 -3.10
CA LEU A 324 15.03 18.58 -2.41
C LEU A 324 15.27 18.75 -0.93
N ASN A 325 16.32 18.15 -0.35
CA ASN A 325 16.71 18.30 1.05
C ASN A 325 17.39 19.66 1.30
N GLU A 326 18.15 20.22 0.36
CA GLU A 326 18.66 21.61 0.37
C GLU A 326 17.55 22.62 0.08
N PHE A 327 16.59 22.28 -0.77
CA PHE A 327 15.36 23.01 -1.05
C PHE A 327 14.48 22.99 0.18
N LEU A 328 14.32 21.87 0.87
CA LEU A 328 13.56 21.73 2.11
C LEU A 328 14.27 22.37 3.30
N LYS A 329 15.62 22.34 3.32
CA LYS A 329 16.42 23.14 4.25
C LYS A 329 16.28 24.63 3.94
N THR A 330 16.23 25.06 2.67
CA THR A 330 15.94 26.46 2.30
C THR A 330 14.47 26.82 2.50
N LEU A 331 13.52 25.86 2.42
CA LEU A 331 12.09 26.01 2.73
C LEU A 331 11.85 26.12 4.24
N GLN A 332 12.71 25.53 5.08
CA GLN A 332 12.69 25.78 6.53
C GLN A 332 13.24 27.17 6.89
N TRP A 333 14.02 27.82 6.02
CA TRP A 333 14.82 29.02 6.35
C TRP A 333 14.35 30.31 5.65
N ASN A 334 13.70 30.23 4.49
CA ASN A 334 13.22 31.39 3.72
C ASN A 334 11.70 31.34 3.57
N GLY A 335 10.97 32.34 4.09
CA GLY A 335 9.51 32.36 4.14
C GLY A 335 8.77 32.68 2.83
N ASP A 336 9.50 32.93 1.73
CA ASP A 336 8.91 33.25 0.42
C ASP A 336 9.25 32.23 -0.65
N PHE A 337 8.23 31.88 -1.44
CA PHE A 337 8.21 30.71 -2.30
C PHE A 337 7.55 31.03 -3.63
N ASN A 338 8.14 30.50 -4.71
CA ASN A 338 7.56 30.55 -6.05
C ASN A 338 6.69 29.30 -6.27
N LEU A 339 5.38 29.50 -6.42
CA LEU A 339 4.43 28.43 -6.63
C LEU A 339 4.69 27.64 -7.93
N ASN A 340 5.27 28.28 -8.95
CA ASN A 340 5.62 27.63 -10.22
C ASN A 340 6.81 26.67 -10.07
N GLU A 341 7.77 26.97 -9.20
CA GLU A 341 8.84 26.04 -8.85
C GLU A 341 8.28 24.81 -8.14
N MET A 342 7.34 25.03 -7.22
CA MET A 342 6.64 23.95 -6.52
C MET A 342 5.85 23.06 -7.48
N PHE A 343 5.05 23.61 -8.40
CA PHE A 343 4.33 22.82 -9.39
C PHE A 343 5.29 22.00 -10.27
N ALA A 344 6.37 22.61 -10.75
CA ALA A 344 7.36 21.90 -11.53
C ALA A 344 7.95 20.71 -10.77
N MET A 345 8.11 20.77 -9.44
CA MET A 345 8.60 19.64 -8.62
C MET A 345 7.71 18.40 -8.68
N PHE A 346 6.40 18.58 -8.86
CA PHE A 346 5.42 17.50 -8.92
C PHE A 346 4.97 17.19 -10.35
N GLY A 347 5.63 17.75 -11.37
CA GLY A 347 5.28 17.53 -12.79
C GLY A 347 4.04 18.29 -13.22
N LEU A 348 3.62 19.30 -12.45
CA LEU A 348 2.46 20.12 -12.71
C LEU A 348 2.82 21.35 -13.56
N PRO A 349 1.89 21.84 -14.40
CA PRO A 349 2.09 23.07 -15.16
C PRO A 349 2.14 24.31 -14.26
N ALA A 350 2.91 25.32 -14.68
CA ALA A 350 2.98 26.62 -14.02
C ALA A 350 1.62 27.35 -14.07
N GLU A 351 1.35 28.18 -13.06
CA GLU A 351 0.30 29.20 -13.13
C GLU A 351 0.74 30.35 -14.02
N ILE A 352 -0.17 30.74 -14.93
CA ILE A 352 -0.02 31.85 -15.88
C ILE A 352 -0.36 33.17 -15.18
#